data_AF-A0A3M2DHI1-F1
#
_entry.id   AF-A0A3M2DHI1-F1
#
_cell.length_a   1.000
_cell.length_b   1.000
_cell.length_c   1.000
_cell.angle_alpha   90.00
_cell.angle_beta   90.00
_cell.angle_gamma   90.00
#
_symmetry.space_group_name_H-M   'P 1'
#
loop_
_entity.id
_entity.type
_entity.pdbx_description
1 polymer ?
#
loop_
_entity_poly.entity_id
_entity_poly.type
_entity_poly.pdbx_seq_one_letter_code
_entity_poly.pdbx_strand_id
1 'polypeptide(L)'
;MRKVFFKSLTLALALCFISGCAKDPYVARRVQGECTPQIDIDRPQIEQGRPNFFLDLLGNIWSLPSKILLLDTRVGNHHVSDKTTDYLRQYLKDNDLCDVKVRVNQYAPGAEWRRL
;
A
#
# COMPACT_ATOMS: atom_id res chain seq x y z
N MET A 1 50.58 -5.09 -7.36
CA MET A 1 49.30 -5.80 -7.12
C MET A 1 48.28 -4.95 -6.35
N ARG A 2 48.63 -4.36 -5.21
CA ARG A 2 47.71 -3.57 -4.34
C ARG A 2 47.01 -2.38 -5.04
N LYS A 3 47.69 -1.65 -5.93
CA LYS A 3 47.13 -0.50 -6.69
C LYS A 3 46.13 -0.92 -7.79
N VAL A 4 46.31 -2.11 -8.38
CA VAL A 4 45.42 -2.65 -9.41
C VAL A 4 44.12 -3.12 -8.76
N PHE A 5 44.23 -3.80 -7.62
CA PHE A 5 43.09 -4.25 -6.82
C PHE A 5 42.21 -3.08 -6.36
N PHE A 6 42.83 -1.97 -5.93
CA PHE A 6 42.10 -0.77 -5.48
C PHE A 6 41.34 -0.06 -6.62
N LYS A 7 41.91 -0.06 -7.84
CA LYS A 7 41.25 0.49 -9.04
C LYS A 7 40.08 -0.39 -9.51
N SER A 8 40.24 -1.72 -9.48
CA SER A 8 39.15 -2.65 -9.81
C SER A 8 38.00 -2.57 -8.80
N LEU A 9 38.31 -2.41 -7.51
CA LEU A 9 37.29 -2.28 -6.45
C LEU A 9 36.50 -0.97 -6.57
N THR A 10 37.17 0.14 -6.89
CA THR A 10 36.50 1.44 -7.12
C THR A 10 35.63 1.43 -8.37
N LEU A 11 36.07 0.78 -9.45
CA LEU A 11 35.27 0.63 -10.66
C LEU A 11 34.03 -0.26 -10.44
N ALA A 12 34.18 -1.36 -9.71
CA ALA A 12 33.06 -2.25 -9.37
C ALA A 12 32.03 -1.54 -8.47
N LEU A 13 32.49 -0.79 -7.47
CA LEU A 13 31.61 -0.02 -6.59
C LEU A 13 30.87 1.08 -7.36
N ALA A 14 31.56 1.77 -8.28
CA ALA A 14 30.93 2.77 -9.15
C ALA A 14 29.85 2.14 -10.04
N LEU A 15 30.08 0.95 -10.60
CA LEU A 15 29.10 0.24 -11.43
C LEU A 15 27.79 -0.08 -10.66
N CYS A 16 27.89 -0.42 -9.37
CA CYS A 16 26.72 -0.67 -8.52
C CYS A 16 25.86 0.58 -8.27
N PHE A 17 26.43 1.78 -8.35
CA PHE A 17 25.69 3.04 -8.17
C PHE A 17 24.95 3.50 -9.45
N ILE A 18 25.35 3.00 -10.63
CA ILE A 18 24.73 3.35 -11.92
C ILE A 18 23.69 2.34 -12.40
N SER A 19 23.63 1.14 -11.79
CA SER A 19 22.54 0.19 -12.01
C SER A 19 21.27 0.63 -11.26
N GLY A 20 20.66 1.72 -11.71
CA GLY A 20 19.33 2.14 -11.24
C GLY A 20 18.24 1.17 -11.70
N CYS A 21 17.27 0.89 -10.84
CA CYS A 21 16.08 0.12 -11.22
C CYS A 21 15.22 0.95 -12.18
N ALA A 22 14.96 0.40 -13.37
CA ALA A 22 13.94 0.93 -14.26
C ALA A 22 12.56 0.77 -13.60
N LYS A 23 11.91 1.88 -13.24
CA LYS A 23 10.54 1.88 -12.76
C LYS A 23 9.62 2.12 -13.95
N ASP A 24 8.94 1.08 -14.40
CA ASP A 24 7.92 1.20 -15.44
C ASP A 24 6.73 2.00 -14.89
N PRO A 25 6.24 3.06 -15.56
CA PRO A 25 5.03 3.74 -15.16
C PRO A 25 3.85 2.77 -15.12
N TYR A 26 2.97 2.96 -14.13
CA TYR A 26 1.75 2.20 -14.05
C TYR A 26 0.84 2.52 -15.24
N VAL A 27 0.39 1.48 -15.94
CA VAL A 27 -0.59 1.60 -17.04
C VAL A 27 -1.89 0.97 -16.56
N ALA A 28 -2.94 1.79 -16.49
CA ALA A 28 -4.26 1.32 -16.12
C ALA A 28 -4.79 0.31 -17.15
N ARG A 29 -5.43 -0.75 -16.67
CA ARG A 29 -6.00 -1.80 -17.52
C ARG A 29 -7.45 -2.02 -17.09
N ARG A 30 -8.36 -1.98 -18.06
CA ARG A 30 -9.74 -2.43 -17.84
C ARG A 30 -9.73 -3.91 -17.50
N VAL A 31 -9.95 -4.23 -16.23
CA VAL A 31 -10.00 -5.62 -15.74
C VAL A 31 -11.42 -6.17 -15.81
N GLN A 32 -12.41 -5.32 -15.62
CA GLN A 32 -13.83 -5.67 -15.66
C GLN A 32 -14.48 -5.17 -16.95
N GLY A 33 -15.59 -5.82 -17.36
CA GLY A 33 -16.42 -5.37 -18.47
C GLY A 33 -17.15 -4.06 -18.15
N GLU A 34 -18.31 -3.84 -18.78
CA GLU A 34 -19.17 -2.71 -18.42
C GLU A 34 -19.48 -2.74 -16.93
N CYS A 35 -19.26 -1.62 -16.24
CA CYS A 35 -19.52 -1.45 -14.82
C CYS A 35 -21.03 -1.55 -14.54
N THR A 36 -21.55 -2.76 -14.41
CA THR A 36 -22.81 -2.99 -13.72
C THR A 36 -22.54 -2.88 -12.21
N PRO A 37 -23.14 -1.90 -11.51
CA PRO A 37 -22.89 -1.74 -10.08
C PRO A 37 -23.47 -2.95 -9.33
N GLN A 38 -22.60 -3.87 -8.94
CA GLN A 38 -22.94 -4.95 -8.00
C GLN A 38 -22.75 -4.51 -6.54
N ILE A 39 -22.09 -3.37 -6.32
CA ILE A 39 -22.02 -2.74 -5.00
C ILE A 39 -23.35 -2.03 -4.76
N ASP A 40 -23.99 -2.39 -3.65
CA ASP A 40 -25.16 -1.73 -3.09
C ASP A 40 -25.05 -0.21 -3.24
N ILE A 41 -25.94 0.40 -4.05
CA ILE A 41 -25.94 1.83 -4.38
C ILE A 41 -26.05 2.68 -3.11
N ASP A 42 -26.65 2.13 -2.06
CA ASP A 42 -26.84 2.82 -0.78
C ASP A 42 -25.59 2.78 0.12
N ARG A 43 -24.53 2.07 -0.29
CA ARG A 43 -23.28 1.92 0.47
C ARG A 43 -22.10 2.53 -0.29
N PRO A 44 -21.26 3.36 0.35
CA PRO A 44 -20.10 3.95 -0.32
C PRO A 44 -19.09 2.88 -0.74
N GLN A 45 -18.56 2.93 -1.97
CA GLN A 45 -17.57 1.94 -2.45
C GLN A 45 -16.34 1.82 -1.54
N ILE A 46 -15.90 2.95 -0.95
CA ILE A 46 -14.83 2.99 0.04
C ILE A 46 -15.42 3.29 1.42
N GLU A 47 -15.25 2.37 2.36
CA GLU A 47 -15.62 2.55 3.77
C GLU A 47 -14.37 2.78 4.61
N GLN A 48 -14.39 3.84 5.43
CA GLN A 48 -13.34 4.14 6.38
C GLN A 48 -13.77 3.73 7.79
N GLY A 49 -12.89 3.01 8.48
CA GLY A 49 -13.07 2.72 9.90
C GLY A 49 -12.87 3.94 10.78
N ARG A 50 -13.13 3.77 12.07
CA ARG A 50 -12.91 4.81 13.08
C ARG A 50 -11.58 4.55 13.78
N PRO A 51 -10.80 5.60 14.09
CA PRO A 51 -9.57 5.43 14.88
C PRO A 51 -9.91 4.82 16.24
N ASN A 52 -9.07 3.90 16.71
CA ASN A 52 -9.22 3.28 18.01
C ASN A 52 -7.87 3.29 18.72
N PHE A 53 -7.73 4.17 19.70
CA PHE A 53 -6.46 4.39 20.39
C PHE A 53 -5.81 3.11 20.90
N PHE A 54 -6.58 2.19 21.51
CA PHE A 54 -6.02 0.97 22.07
C PHE A 54 -5.53 0.01 20.99
N LEU A 55 -6.32 -0.20 19.94
CA LEU A 55 -5.95 -1.08 18.83
C LEU A 55 -4.79 -0.49 18.02
N ASP A 56 -4.81 0.81 17.76
CA ASP A 56 -3.78 1.52 17.01
C ASP A 56 -2.44 1.51 17.78
N LEU A 57 -2.48 1.69 19.11
CA LEU A 57 -1.29 1.58 19.96
C LEU A 57 -0.70 0.16 19.93
N LEU A 58 -1.56 -0.85 20.08
CA LEU A 58 -1.14 -2.24 20.07
C LEU A 58 -0.50 -2.61 18.72
N GLY A 59 -1.18 -2.26 17.62
CA GLY A 59 -0.66 -2.46 16.26
C GLY A 59 0.67 -1.75 16.04
N ASN A 60 0.83 -0.54 16.58
CA ASN A 60 2.09 0.19 16.48
C ASN A 60 3.25 -0.53 17.21
N ILE A 61 3.02 -1.08 18.41
CA ILE A 61 4.03 -1.86 19.14
C ILE A 61 4.43 -3.10 18.35
N TRP A 62 3.44 -3.83 17.83
CA TRP A 62 3.67 -5.01 17.00
C TRP A 62 4.41 -4.70 15.69
N SER A 63 4.30 -3.48 15.17
CA SER A 63 5.01 -3.05 13.96
C SER A 63 6.48 -2.69 14.17
N LEU A 64 6.95 -2.52 15.42
CA LEU A 64 8.32 -2.09 15.73
C LEU A 64 9.41 -3.00 15.13
N PRO A 65 9.31 -4.35 15.20
CA PRO A 65 10.31 -5.21 14.59
C PRO A 65 10.45 -4.97 13.09
N SER A 66 9.33 -4.82 12.38
CA SER A 66 9.31 -4.55 10.94
C SER A 66 9.88 -3.17 10.60
N LYS A 67 9.58 -2.14 11.42
CA LYS A 67 10.15 -0.79 11.26
C LYS A 67 11.67 -0.80 11.40
N ILE A 68 12.20 -1.56 12.35
CA ILE A 68 13.64 -1.70 12.56
C ILE A 68 14.28 -2.48 11.40
N LEU A 69 13.67 -3.60 11.00
CA LEU A 69 14.19 -4.45 9.93
C LEU A 69 14.23 -3.74 8.58
N LEU A 70 13.18 -2.98 8.25
CA LEU A 70 13.05 -2.26 6.98
C LEU A 70 13.63 -0.84 7.03
N LEU A 71 14.06 -0.38 8.21
CA LEU A 71 14.51 1.00 8.45
C LEU A 71 13.49 2.06 7.96
N ASP A 72 12.20 1.75 8.00
CA ASP A 72 11.11 2.63 7.56
C ASP A 72 10.07 2.76 8.67
N THR A 73 9.96 3.97 9.22
CA THR A 73 9.05 4.30 10.33
C THR A 73 7.58 4.31 9.93
N ARG A 74 7.27 4.35 8.63
CA ARG A 74 5.91 4.38 8.09
C ARG A 74 5.26 2.99 8.06
N VAL A 75 6.05 1.93 8.19
CA VAL A 75 5.57 0.54 8.18
C VAL A 75 4.60 0.33 9.32
N GLY A 76 3.42 -0.25 9.05
CA GLY A 76 2.39 -0.45 10.08
C GLY A 76 1.79 0.86 10.61
N ASN A 77 1.82 1.95 9.83
CA ASN A 77 1.03 3.13 10.14
C ASN A 77 -0.46 2.85 9.91
N HIS A 78 -1.29 3.09 10.92
CA HIS A 78 -2.74 2.86 10.89
C HIS A 78 -3.51 4.12 10.42
N HIS A 79 -2.82 5.25 10.31
CA HIS A 79 -3.40 6.49 9.80
C HIS A 79 -3.36 6.52 8.27
N VAL A 80 -4.54 6.51 7.65
CA VAL A 80 -4.69 6.67 6.20
C VAL A 80 -5.24 8.06 5.91
N SER A 81 -4.48 8.85 5.15
CA SER A 81 -4.85 10.22 4.78
C SER A 81 -5.96 10.26 3.73
N ASP A 82 -6.72 11.36 3.69
CA ASP A 82 -7.72 11.60 2.65
C ASP A 82 -7.11 11.55 1.24
N LYS A 83 -5.91 12.11 1.08
CA LYS A 83 -5.15 12.07 -0.17
C LYS A 83 -4.88 10.64 -0.64
N THR A 84 -4.57 9.73 0.27
CA THR A 84 -4.39 8.31 -0.04
C THR A 84 -5.70 7.70 -0.54
N THR A 85 -6.81 8.04 0.11
CA THR A 85 -8.14 7.60 -0.29
C THR A 85 -8.53 8.16 -1.66
N ASP A 86 -8.15 9.39 -1.99
CA ASP A 86 -8.39 9.98 -3.32
C ASP A 86 -7.61 9.26 -4.41
N TYR A 87 -6.34 8.93 -4.17
CA TYR A 87 -5.58 8.10 -5.11
C TYR A 87 -6.20 6.71 -5.29
N LEU A 88 -6.75 6.14 -4.22
CA LEU A 88 -7.44 4.86 -4.28
C LEU A 88 -8.73 4.96 -5.10
N ARG A 89 -9.53 6.02 -4.95
CA ARG A 89 -10.72 6.29 -5.79
C ARG A 89 -10.33 6.40 -7.25
N GLN A 90 -9.27 7.16 -7.54
CA GLN A 90 -8.77 7.34 -8.90
C GLN A 90 -8.31 6.01 -9.50
N TYR A 91 -7.57 5.20 -8.72
CA TYR A 91 -7.13 3.87 -9.14
C TYR A 91 -8.30 2.94 -9.48
N LEU A 92 -9.35 2.90 -8.64
CA LEU A 92 -10.52 2.07 -8.90
C LEU A 92 -11.22 2.49 -10.19
N LYS A 93 -11.37 3.81 -10.39
CA LYS A 93 -11.97 4.39 -11.59
C LYS A 93 -11.16 4.10 -12.85
N ASP A 94 -9.85 4.30 -12.81
CA ASP A 94 -8.97 4.12 -13.98
C ASP A 94 -8.91 2.66 -14.45
N ASN A 95 -9.23 1.71 -13.57
CA ASN A 95 -9.21 0.28 -13.87
C ASN A 95 -10.60 -0.36 -14.02
N ASP A 96 -11.66 0.46 -14.02
CA ASP A 96 -13.06 0.02 -14.09
C ASP A 96 -13.42 -1.00 -12.98
N LEU A 97 -12.85 -0.85 -11.78
CA LEU A 97 -13.07 -1.75 -10.64
C LEU A 97 -14.34 -1.36 -9.87
N CYS A 98 -15.49 -1.55 -10.50
CA CYS A 98 -16.78 -1.06 -10.00
C CYS A 98 -17.49 -2.01 -9.03
N ASP A 99 -17.15 -3.30 -9.03
CA ASP A 99 -17.68 -4.30 -8.09
C ASP A 99 -16.82 -4.47 -6.83
N VAL A 100 -15.68 -3.78 -6.76
CA VAL A 100 -14.72 -3.89 -5.67
C VAL A 100 -15.06 -2.94 -4.53
N LYS A 101 -15.42 -3.49 -3.37
CA LYS A 101 -15.54 -2.76 -2.11
C LYS A 101 -14.17 -2.60 -1.47
N VAL A 102 -13.81 -1.38 -1.06
CA VAL A 102 -12.57 -1.12 -0.32
C VAL A 102 -12.88 -0.70 1.11
N ARG A 103 -12.20 -1.33 2.07
CA ARG A 103 -12.35 -1.06 3.50
C ARG A 103 -11.01 -0.62 4.05
N VAL A 104 -10.95 0.61 4.55
CA VAL A 104 -9.70 1.27 4.97
C VAL A 104 -9.71 1.44 6.49
N ASN A 105 -8.71 0.88 7.16
CA ASN A 105 -8.57 0.93 8.62
C ASN A 105 -9.85 0.49 9.37
N GLN A 106 -10.63 -0.44 8.83
CA GLN A 106 -11.89 -0.86 9.41
C GLN A 106 -11.69 -2.10 10.28
N TYR A 107 -11.93 -1.94 11.58
CA TYR A 107 -11.99 -3.05 12.53
C TYR A 107 -13.42 -3.21 13.04
N ALA A 108 -14.15 -4.20 12.51
CA ALA A 108 -15.56 -4.45 12.84
C ALA A 108 -15.89 -5.95 12.96
N PRO A 109 -15.20 -6.72 13.82
CA PRO A 109 -15.36 -8.18 13.88
C PRO A 109 -16.82 -8.59 14.11
N GLY A 110 -17.53 -7.97 15.06
CA GLY A 110 -18.94 -8.33 15.32
C GLY A 110 -19.92 -8.01 14.18
N ALA A 111 -19.56 -7.13 13.25
CA ALA A 111 -20.35 -6.92 12.03
C ALA A 111 -20.09 -8.03 11.01
N GLU A 112 -18.83 -8.46 10.87
CA GLU A 112 -18.44 -9.56 9.99
C GLU A 112 -19.03 -10.90 10.46
N TRP A 113 -19.02 -11.17 11.76
CA TRP A 113 -19.63 -12.39 12.32
C TRP A 113 -21.13 -12.49 12.09
N ARG A 114 -21.84 -11.36 12.02
CA ARG A 114 -23.29 -11.34 11.75
C ARG A 114 -23.62 -11.57 10.27
N ARG A 115 -22.63 -11.42 9.39
CA ARG A 115 -22.77 -11.55 7.95
C ARG A 115 -22.54 -12.98 7.47
N LEU A 116 -21.81 -13.79 8.24
CA LEU A 116 -21.59 -15.23 8.02
C LEU A 116 -22.76 -16.05 8.55
#